data_AF-A0A8H9WUK0-F1
#
_entry.id   AF-A0A8H9WUK0-F1
#
_cell.length_a   1.000
_cell.length_b   1.000
_cell.length_c   1.000
_cell.angle_alpha   90.00
_cell.angle_beta   90.00
_cell.angle_gamma   90.00
#
_symmetry.space_group_name_H-M   'P 1'
#
loop_
_entity.id
_entity.type
_entity.pdbx_description
1 polymer ?
#
loop_
_entity_poly.entity_id
_entity_poly.type
_entity_poly.pdbx_seq_one_letter_code
_entity_poly.pdbx_strand_id
1 'polypeptide(L)'
;MNRPSSRIAVLWTCAAILLVTGAWASLGAEPASVTPTAEIQASAQISVPQGALDTPLLDRLRSVLGLFLLAFAAWLMSVDRKNIAWRVVIWGISLQILFAFLILKTPVGGAVFGVMNDVVIALLGFTVEGARFIFGDLVYNNVPVGAGTVGQGDFAATPGQVANTGAFFAFNVLPTIIFFSSLMTVLYHLGVMQVAVKGVAFVMQRTMKTSGAETLSAAGNIFVGQTEAPLLIKPFIDRMTNSELMAVMTGGFATVAGGVLAAYVGILLAYFPDIAGHLMAASVMSAPAALVIAKLMYPESETPETAGKLGVDIEKADVNVIDAAARGASEGLYLALNVGAMLLAFMALVYLMNGILGWVGGLVGLEALTFEWLLGWLLAPLAWLMGVPWVDAPVIASLMGVKTVLNEFVAYFQLAAMLGGEHQLQPRSIVIATYALSGFANFSSIAIQLGGIGGIA
;
A
#
# COMPACT_ATOMS: atom_id res chain seq x y z
N MET A 1 -24.49 -37.52 -11.64
CA MET A 1 -24.12 -36.45 -12.59
C MET A 1 -24.44 -35.11 -11.94
N ASN A 2 -23.44 -34.45 -11.36
CA ASN A 2 -23.61 -33.15 -10.70
C ASN A 2 -23.65 -32.05 -11.77
N ARG A 3 -24.72 -31.24 -11.76
CA ARG A 3 -24.80 -30.03 -12.59
C ARG A 3 -23.71 -29.04 -12.14
N PRO A 4 -22.97 -28.39 -13.05
CA PRO A 4 -22.04 -27.34 -12.67
C PRO A 4 -22.81 -26.20 -11.97
N SER A 5 -22.25 -25.68 -10.88
CA SER A 5 -22.87 -24.60 -10.10
C SER A 5 -23.15 -23.38 -10.99
N SER A 6 -24.27 -22.70 -10.75
CA SER A 6 -24.71 -21.51 -11.49
C SER A 6 -23.66 -20.38 -11.53
N ARG A 7 -22.70 -20.36 -10.59
CA ARG A 7 -21.59 -19.40 -10.53
C ARG A 7 -20.54 -19.64 -11.62
N ILE A 8 -20.26 -20.90 -11.93
CA ILE A 8 -19.36 -21.26 -13.04
C ILE A 8 -20.05 -20.92 -14.36
N ALA A 9 -21.35 -21.21 -14.48
CA ALA A 9 -22.14 -20.84 -15.66
C ALA A 9 -22.12 -19.33 -15.91
N VAL A 10 -22.28 -18.47 -14.89
CA VAL A 10 -22.22 -17.01 -15.06
C VAL A 10 -20.82 -16.53 -15.48
N LEU A 11 -19.74 -17.03 -14.87
CA LEU A 11 -18.36 -16.67 -15.28
C LEU A 11 -18.05 -17.09 -16.72
N TRP A 12 -18.46 -18.30 -17.12
CA TRP A 12 -18.33 -18.77 -18.49
C TRP A 12 -19.24 -18.01 -19.45
N THR A 13 -20.40 -17.55 -18.98
CA THR A 13 -21.34 -16.77 -19.81
C THR A 13 -20.81 -15.35 -20.00
N CYS A 14 -20.23 -14.71 -18.99
CA CYS A 14 -19.55 -13.42 -19.13
C CYS A 14 -18.29 -13.53 -20.01
N ALA A 15 -17.46 -14.55 -19.82
CA ALA A 15 -16.29 -14.80 -20.68
C ALA A 15 -16.68 -15.13 -22.12
N ALA A 16 -17.72 -15.95 -22.32
CA ALA A 16 -18.26 -16.27 -23.65
C ALA A 16 -18.95 -15.06 -24.30
N ILE A 17 -19.65 -14.22 -23.54
CA ILE A 17 -20.22 -12.96 -24.04
C ILE A 17 -19.09 -12.02 -24.47
N LEU A 18 -18.04 -11.85 -23.68
CA LEU A 18 -16.87 -11.02 -24.04
C LEU A 18 -16.15 -11.53 -25.30
N LEU A 19 -16.06 -12.85 -25.47
CA LEU A 19 -15.44 -13.49 -26.65
C LEU A 19 -16.35 -13.45 -27.90
N VAL A 20 -17.65 -13.70 -27.76
CA VAL A 20 -18.62 -13.80 -28.87
C VAL A 20 -19.10 -12.43 -29.34
N THR A 21 -19.24 -11.45 -28.45
CA THR A 21 -19.67 -10.08 -28.82
C THR A 21 -18.54 -9.24 -29.41
N GLY A 22 -17.30 -9.73 -29.38
CA GLY A 22 -16.15 -8.93 -29.82
C GLY A 22 -15.87 -7.72 -28.93
N ALA A 23 -16.47 -7.63 -27.74
CA ALA A 23 -16.26 -6.53 -26.78
C ALA A 23 -14.81 -6.46 -26.26
N TRP A 24 -13.99 -7.48 -26.51
CA TRP A 24 -12.54 -7.41 -26.33
C TRP A 24 -11.86 -6.47 -27.36
N ALA A 25 -12.43 -6.30 -28.56
CA ALA A 25 -11.91 -5.40 -29.58
C ALA A 25 -12.12 -3.92 -29.20
N SER A 26 -13.16 -3.60 -28.41
CA SER A 26 -13.34 -2.27 -27.82
C SER A 26 -12.40 -1.96 -26.65
N LEU A 27 -11.68 -2.96 -26.10
CA LEU A 27 -10.56 -2.72 -25.18
C LEU A 27 -9.28 -2.28 -25.93
N GLY A 28 -9.28 -2.35 -27.26
CA GLY A 28 -8.22 -1.82 -28.13
C GLY A 28 -8.70 -0.71 -29.06
N ALA A 29 -9.92 -0.20 -28.88
CA ALA A 29 -10.35 1.02 -29.58
C ALA A 29 -9.52 2.19 -29.02
N GLU A 30 -8.78 2.88 -29.89
CA GLU A 30 -8.10 4.11 -29.50
C GLU A 30 -9.12 5.04 -28.82
N PRO A 31 -8.84 5.52 -27.60
CA PRO A 31 -9.73 6.49 -26.96
C PRO A 31 -9.87 7.67 -27.92
N ALA A 32 -11.12 8.03 -28.22
CA ALA A 32 -11.47 9.16 -29.07
C ALA A 32 -10.54 10.32 -28.74
N SER A 33 -9.63 10.65 -29.67
CA SER A 33 -8.47 11.51 -29.53
C SER A 33 -8.55 12.52 -28.38
N VAL A 34 -8.30 12.05 -27.16
CA VAL A 34 -7.73 12.88 -26.13
C VAL A 34 -6.27 12.81 -26.49
N THR A 35 -5.80 13.77 -27.29
CA THR A 35 -4.37 14.08 -27.30
C THR A 35 -3.99 14.17 -25.83
N PRO A 36 -3.23 13.20 -25.28
CA PRO A 36 -2.68 13.42 -23.98
C PRO A 36 -1.81 14.65 -24.20
N THR A 37 -1.92 15.65 -23.34
CA THR A 37 -0.83 16.60 -23.13
C THR A 37 0.34 15.83 -22.48
N ALA A 38 0.84 14.82 -23.20
CA ALA A 38 2.00 13.98 -22.88
C ALA A 38 3.28 14.82 -22.85
N GLU A 39 3.26 16.03 -23.43
CA GLU A 39 4.43 16.89 -23.50
C GLU A 39 4.78 17.61 -22.18
N ILE A 40 3.93 17.57 -21.14
CA ILE A 40 4.25 18.22 -19.85
C ILE A 40 4.65 17.21 -18.76
N GLN A 41 4.31 15.92 -18.88
CA GLN A 41 4.70 14.88 -17.90
C GLN A 41 5.97 14.10 -18.27
N ALA A 42 6.43 14.18 -19.52
CA ALA A 42 7.52 13.35 -20.02
C ALA A 42 8.92 13.71 -19.48
N SER A 43 9.14 14.89 -18.90
CA SER A 43 10.48 15.33 -18.49
C SER A 43 10.94 14.86 -17.10
N ALA A 44 10.05 14.28 -16.28
CA ALA A 44 10.33 13.89 -14.89
C ALA A 44 10.08 12.40 -14.58
N GLN A 45 9.72 11.57 -15.55
CA GLN A 45 9.51 10.14 -15.33
C GLN A 45 10.84 9.42 -15.10
N ILE A 46 11.00 8.88 -13.90
CA ILE A 46 12.14 8.04 -13.52
C ILE A 46 11.82 6.64 -14.02
N SER A 47 12.18 6.35 -15.27
CA SER A 47 12.28 4.95 -15.71
C SER A 47 13.46 4.34 -14.97
N VAL A 48 13.25 3.29 -14.16
CA VAL A 48 14.35 2.55 -13.54
C VAL A 48 15.06 1.81 -14.68
N PRO A 49 16.28 2.21 -15.09
CA PRO A 49 16.91 1.60 -16.25
C PRO A 49 17.12 0.09 -16.05
N GLN A 50 16.97 -0.72 -17.10
CA GLN A 50 17.37 -2.12 -17.06
C GLN A 50 18.84 -2.21 -16.65
N GLY A 51 19.13 -2.88 -15.52
CA GLY A 51 20.47 -2.95 -14.93
C GLY A 51 20.77 -1.92 -13.84
N ALA A 52 19.90 -0.94 -13.57
CA ALA A 52 20.11 0.03 -12.46
C ALA A 52 20.06 -0.62 -11.07
N LEU A 53 19.58 -1.86 -10.99
CA LEU A 53 19.61 -2.71 -9.79
C LEU A 53 20.80 -3.69 -9.77
N ASP A 54 21.67 -3.67 -10.79
CA ASP A 54 22.91 -4.46 -10.83
C ASP A 54 23.93 -3.85 -9.88
N THR A 55 23.78 -4.28 -8.64
CA THR A 55 24.55 -3.73 -7.53
C THR A 55 25.75 -4.60 -7.21
N PRO A 56 26.89 -3.99 -6.81
CA PRO A 56 28.09 -4.70 -6.38
C PRO A 56 27.79 -5.75 -5.31
N LEU A 57 28.62 -6.81 -5.26
CA LEU A 57 28.47 -7.88 -4.26
C LEU A 57 28.43 -7.33 -2.83
N LEU A 58 29.25 -6.32 -2.53
CA LEU A 58 29.29 -5.68 -1.20
C LEU A 58 27.95 -5.06 -0.80
N ASP A 59 27.26 -4.39 -1.73
CA ASP A 59 25.95 -3.80 -1.45
C ASP A 59 24.87 -4.85 -1.22
N ARG A 60 24.97 -6.00 -1.90
CA ARG A 60 24.07 -7.13 -1.66
C ARG A 60 24.33 -7.76 -0.29
N LEU A 61 25.59 -7.97 0.07
CA LEU A 61 25.98 -8.48 1.39
C LEU A 61 25.53 -7.54 2.51
N ARG A 62 25.59 -6.22 2.29
CA ARG A 62 25.04 -5.21 3.21
C ARG A 62 23.53 -5.37 3.40
N SER A 63 22.75 -5.50 2.33
CA SER A 63 21.31 -5.75 2.44
C SER A 63 20.98 -7.06 3.17
N VAL A 64 21.79 -8.11 2.96
CA VAL A 64 21.65 -9.38 3.71
C VAL A 64 21.96 -9.18 5.19
N LEU A 65 23.01 -8.43 5.52
CA LEU A 65 23.33 -8.04 6.89
C LEU A 65 22.20 -7.23 7.52
N GLY A 66 21.60 -6.29 6.77
CA GLY A 66 20.44 -5.52 7.21
C GLY A 66 19.25 -6.41 7.57
N LEU A 67 18.90 -7.37 6.70
CA LEU A 67 17.85 -8.35 6.99
C LEU A 67 18.13 -9.14 8.28
N PHE A 68 19.37 -9.61 8.45
CA PHE A 68 19.78 -10.32 9.66
C PHE A 68 19.68 -9.42 10.90
N LEU A 69 20.14 -8.18 10.83
CA LEU A 69 20.11 -7.24 11.95
C LEU A 69 18.69 -6.84 12.35
N LEU A 70 17.78 -6.70 11.39
CA LEU A 70 16.35 -6.46 11.65
C LEU A 70 15.71 -7.65 12.37
N ALA A 71 15.95 -8.87 11.89
CA ALA A 71 15.49 -10.08 12.57
C ALA A 71 16.14 -10.25 13.95
N PHE A 72 17.41 -9.90 14.09
CA PHE A 72 18.14 -9.93 15.36
C PHE A 72 17.58 -8.90 16.35
N ALA A 73 17.24 -7.69 15.91
CA ALA A 73 16.58 -6.70 16.75
C ALA A 73 15.22 -7.21 17.26
N ALA A 74 14.42 -7.82 16.39
CA ALA A 74 13.16 -8.47 16.80
C ALA A 74 13.39 -9.60 17.82
N TRP A 75 14.43 -10.42 17.62
CA TRP A 75 14.83 -11.47 18.57
C TRP A 75 15.31 -10.91 19.92
N LEU A 76 16.04 -9.78 19.92
CA LEU A 76 16.45 -9.11 21.17
C LEU A 76 15.23 -8.63 21.97
N MET A 77 14.19 -8.18 21.29
CA MET A 77 12.92 -7.77 21.89
C MET A 77 12.00 -8.95 22.23
N SER A 78 12.43 -10.19 22.00
CA SER A 78 11.61 -11.38 22.23
C SER A 78 11.31 -11.62 23.71
N VAL A 79 10.04 -11.92 24.01
CA VAL A 79 9.58 -12.32 25.34
C VAL A 79 10.11 -13.71 25.73
N ASP A 80 10.32 -14.60 24.76
CA ASP A 80 10.85 -15.95 25.00
C ASP A 80 11.83 -16.42 23.90
N ARG A 81 13.11 -16.09 24.09
CA ARG A 81 14.17 -16.42 23.13
C ARG A 81 14.44 -17.92 22.96
N LYS A 82 13.92 -18.79 23.83
CA LYS A 82 14.17 -20.24 23.79
C LYS A 82 13.16 -20.98 22.91
N ASN A 83 11.92 -20.50 22.85
CA ASN A 83 10.81 -21.15 22.16
C ASN A 83 10.49 -20.53 20.78
N ILE A 84 11.50 -19.95 20.10
CA ILE A 84 11.34 -19.38 18.76
C ILE A 84 10.95 -20.49 17.76
N ALA A 85 9.85 -20.28 17.05
CA ALA A 85 9.44 -21.12 15.94
C ALA A 85 10.31 -20.87 14.70
N TRP A 86 11.56 -21.37 14.70
CA TRP A 86 12.54 -21.16 13.62
C TRP A 86 12.04 -21.56 12.23
N ARG A 87 11.10 -22.52 12.17
CA ARG A 87 10.41 -22.86 10.92
C ARG A 87 9.70 -21.66 10.31
N VAL A 88 8.98 -20.87 11.10
CA VAL A 88 8.26 -19.66 10.66
C VAL A 88 9.25 -18.63 10.16
N VAL A 89 10.36 -18.44 10.89
CA VAL A 89 11.42 -17.49 10.52
C VAL A 89 12.04 -17.85 9.17
N ILE A 90 12.50 -19.10 9.02
CA ILE A 90 13.17 -19.58 7.80
C ILE A 90 12.21 -19.54 6.62
N TRP A 91 11.00 -20.10 6.76
CA TRP A 91 10.03 -20.11 5.66
C TRP A 91 9.51 -18.72 5.33
N GLY A 92 9.25 -17.87 6.31
CA GLY A 92 8.78 -16.52 6.07
C GLY A 92 9.80 -15.67 5.31
N ILE A 93 11.09 -15.75 5.67
CA ILE A 93 12.17 -15.10 4.89
C ILE A 93 12.30 -15.74 3.50
N SER A 94 12.24 -17.07 3.42
CA SER A 94 12.37 -17.79 2.14
C SER A 94 11.22 -17.46 1.18
N LEU A 95 9.99 -17.33 1.68
CA LEU A 95 8.81 -16.97 0.88
C LEU A 95 8.95 -15.55 0.32
N GLN A 96 9.43 -14.59 1.13
CA GLN A 96 9.70 -13.23 0.66
C GLN A 96 10.76 -13.23 -0.45
N ILE A 97 11.89 -13.90 -0.24
CA ILE A 97 12.98 -13.97 -1.22
C ILE A 97 12.52 -14.69 -2.49
N LEU A 98 11.81 -15.80 -2.37
CA LEU A 98 11.30 -16.58 -3.50
C LEU A 98 10.30 -15.76 -4.32
N PHE A 99 9.37 -15.08 -3.65
CA PHE A 99 8.39 -14.23 -4.30
C PHE A 99 9.05 -13.02 -4.98
N ALA A 100 9.98 -12.34 -4.29
CA ALA A 100 10.77 -11.25 -4.86
C ALA A 100 11.56 -11.70 -6.08
N PHE A 101 12.21 -12.86 -6.02
CA PHE A 101 12.95 -13.43 -7.15
C PHE A 101 12.00 -13.75 -8.31
N LEU A 102 10.88 -14.42 -8.02
CA LEU A 102 9.90 -14.78 -9.04
C LEU A 102 9.40 -13.54 -9.77
N ILE A 103 8.98 -12.50 -9.06
CA ILE A 103 8.38 -11.30 -9.64
C ILE A 103 9.42 -10.35 -10.26
N LEU A 104 10.54 -10.10 -9.59
CA LEU A 104 11.50 -9.06 -10.00
C LEU A 104 12.62 -9.57 -10.91
N LYS A 105 12.88 -10.87 -10.99
CA LYS A 105 14.00 -11.43 -11.77
C LYS A 105 13.61 -12.37 -12.89
N THR A 106 12.42 -12.98 -12.86
CA THR A 106 12.01 -13.89 -13.93
C THR A 106 11.22 -13.16 -15.02
N PRO A 107 11.38 -13.52 -16.31
CA PRO A 107 10.59 -12.91 -17.39
C PRO A 107 9.08 -13.09 -17.22
N VAL A 108 8.67 -14.26 -16.72
CA VAL A 108 7.26 -14.57 -16.44
C VAL A 108 6.73 -13.69 -15.30
N GLY A 109 7.49 -13.52 -14.23
CA GLY A 109 7.13 -12.62 -13.14
C GLY A 109 7.04 -11.17 -13.57
N GLY A 110 7.98 -10.70 -14.39
CA GLY A 110 7.92 -9.36 -14.99
C GLY A 110 6.66 -9.15 -15.84
N ALA A 111 6.25 -10.17 -16.63
CA ALA A 111 5.01 -10.09 -17.40
C ALA A 111 3.76 -10.05 -16.50
N VAL A 112 3.68 -10.90 -15.47
CA VAL A 112 2.58 -10.89 -14.50
C VAL A 112 2.52 -9.54 -13.77
N PHE A 113 3.68 -9.03 -13.35
CA PHE A 113 3.81 -7.76 -12.66
C PHE A 113 3.36 -6.58 -13.53
N GLY A 114 3.77 -6.56 -14.81
CA GLY A 114 3.31 -5.57 -15.79
C GLY A 114 1.79 -5.58 -15.94
N VAL A 115 1.18 -6.76 -16.12
CA VAL A 115 -0.28 -6.89 -16.18
C VAL A 115 -0.95 -6.36 -14.92
N MET A 116 -0.42 -6.67 -13.74
CA MET A 116 -0.97 -6.16 -12.49
C MET A 116 -0.85 -4.63 -12.42
N ASN A 117 0.29 -4.06 -12.82
CA ASN A 117 0.52 -2.62 -12.88
C ASN A 117 -0.50 -1.93 -13.80
N ASP A 118 -0.67 -2.45 -15.01
CA ASP A 118 -1.60 -1.92 -16.01
C ASP A 118 -3.05 -1.98 -15.55
N VAL A 119 -3.45 -3.06 -14.87
CA VAL A 119 -4.79 -3.19 -14.29
C VAL A 119 -5.04 -2.10 -13.24
N VAL A 120 -4.09 -1.86 -12.33
CA VAL A 120 -4.25 -0.80 -11.31
C VAL A 120 -4.30 0.58 -11.96
N ILE A 121 -3.46 0.86 -12.96
CA ILE A 121 -3.48 2.13 -13.70
C ILE A 121 -4.81 2.32 -14.43
N ALA A 122 -5.35 1.28 -15.06
CA ALA A 122 -6.66 1.33 -15.71
C ALA A 122 -7.79 1.63 -14.70
N LEU A 123 -7.77 0.98 -13.53
CA LEU A 123 -8.72 1.24 -12.44
C LEU A 123 -8.63 2.68 -11.91
N LEU A 124 -7.42 3.24 -11.83
CA LEU A 124 -7.23 4.66 -11.51
C LEU A 124 -7.84 5.55 -12.60
N GLY A 125 -7.66 5.21 -13.88
CA GLY A 125 -8.28 5.93 -15.00
C GLY A 125 -9.82 6.00 -14.87
N PHE A 126 -10.47 4.88 -14.53
CA PHE A 126 -11.92 4.88 -14.29
C PHE A 126 -12.33 5.75 -13.11
N THR A 127 -11.50 5.80 -12.05
CA THR A 127 -11.72 6.68 -10.91
C THR A 127 -11.64 8.15 -11.33
N VAL A 128 -10.66 8.53 -12.15
CA VAL A 128 -10.49 9.90 -12.63
C VAL A 128 -11.72 10.37 -13.41
N GLU A 129 -12.30 9.53 -14.26
CA GLU A 129 -13.55 9.86 -14.97
C GLU A 129 -14.72 10.06 -13.99
N GLY A 130 -14.85 9.20 -12.98
CA GLY A 130 -15.87 9.35 -11.93
C GLY A 130 -15.68 10.62 -11.10
N ALA A 131 -14.44 10.96 -10.74
CA ALA A 131 -14.11 12.18 -10.02
C ALA A 131 -14.34 13.43 -10.89
N ARG A 132 -14.02 13.37 -12.18
CA ARG A 132 -14.22 14.46 -13.14
C ARG A 132 -15.70 14.78 -13.33
N PHE A 133 -16.56 13.77 -13.29
CA PHE A 133 -18.01 13.97 -13.30
C PHE A 133 -18.49 14.83 -12.10
N ILE A 134 -17.89 14.64 -10.92
CA ILE A 134 -18.29 15.35 -9.69
C ILE A 134 -17.59 16.71 -9.56
N PHE A 135 -16.29 16.78 -9.86
CA PHE A 135 -15.42 17.91 -9.53
C PHE A 135 -14.89 18.66 -10.77
N GLY A 136 -15.22 18.23 -11.98
CA GLY A 136 -14.73 18.83 -13.22
C GLY A 136 -13.21 18.69 -13.36
N ASP A 137 -12.57 19.71 -13.92
CA ASP A 137 -11.13 19.69 -14.20
C ASP A 137 -10.25 19.85 -12.95
N LEU A 138 -10.83 20.09 -11.76
CA LEU A 138 -10.09 20.15 -10.48
C LEU A 138 -9.38 18.84 -10.12
N VAL A 139 -9.72 17.74 -10.79
CA VAL A 139 -9.05 16.45 -10.67
C VAL A 139 -7.62 16.47 -11.24
N TYR A 140 -7.24 17.50 -12.00
CA TYR A 140 -5.90 17.67 -12.56
C TYR A 140 -5.10 18.71 -11.77
N ASN A 141 -3.77 18.55 -11.73
CA ASN A 141 -2.87 19.54 -11.11
C ASN A 141 -2.96 20.90 -11.80
N ASN A 142 -3.04 20.89 -13.12
CA ASN A 142 -3.11 22.07 -13.96
C ASN A 142 -4.49 22.14 -14.60
N VAL A 143 -5.24 23.20 -14.28
CA VAL A 143 -6.57 23.43 -14.85
C VAL A 143 -6.51 24.50 -15.93
N PRO A 144 -7.30 24.37 -17.01
CA PRO A 144 -7.40 25.42 -18.02
C PRO A 144 -7.86 26.74 -17.39
N VAL A 145 -7.23 27.85 -17.79
CA VAL A 145 -7.73 29.21 -17.48
C VAL A 145 -8.27 29.85 -18.74
N GLY A 146 -9.35 30.63 -18.62
CA GLY A 146 -10.11 31.07 -19.77
C GLY A 146 -11.11 32.15 -19.47
N ALA A 147 -11.75 32.66 -20.53
CA ALA A 147 -12.88 33.56 -20.41
C ALA A 147 -14.17 32.74 -20.45
N GLY A 148 -15.07 33.00 -19.51
CA GLY A 148 -16.39 32.38 -19.47
C GLY A 148 -17.34 33.17 -18.61
N THR A 149 -18.63 33.04 -18.87
CA THR A 149 -19.67 33.66 -18.04
C THR A 149 -20.03 32.71 -16.91
N VAL A 150 -19.88 33.15 -15.66
CA VAL A 150 -20.18 32.34 -14.48
C VAL A 150 -21.62 31.79 -14.57
N GLY A 151 -21.76 30.47 -14.54
CA GLY A 151 -23.05 29.78 -14.55
C GLY A 151 -23.68 29.51 -15.91
N GLN A 152 -23.01 29.81 -17.04
CA GLN A 152 -23.57 29.60 -18.39
C GLN A 152 -22.90 28.50 -19.23
N GLY A 153 -21.92 27.76 -18.69
CA GLY A 153 -21.30 26.62 -19.39
C GLY A 153 -20.37 27.00 -20.57
N ASP A 154 -20.45 28.25 -21.05
CA ASP A 154 -19.53 28.81 -22.03
C ASP A 154 -18.18 29.14 -21.37
N PHE A 155 -17.21 28.25 -21.53
CA PHE A 155 -15.83 28.44 -21.11
C PHE A 155 -14.89 28.29 -22.31
N ALA A 156 -14.15 29.35 -22.62
CA ALA A 156 -13.11 29.35 -23.64
C ALA A 156 -11.73 29.37 -22.99
N ALA A 157 -11.05 28.22 -23.01
CA ALA A 157 -9.69 28.09 -22.51
C ALA A 157 -8.72 29.00 -23.30
N THR A 158 -7.87 29.73 -22.58
CA THR A 158 -6.79 30.51 -23.16
C THR A 158 -5.64 29.57 -23.52
N PRO A 159 -5.24 29.47 -24.80
CA PRO A 159 -4.20 28.55 -25.22
C PRO A 159 -2.89 28.78 -24.46
N GLY A 160 -2.29 27.70 -23.95
CA GLY A 160 -0.98 27.73 -23.29
C GLY A 160 -0.97 28.28 -21.86
N GLN A 161 -2.12 28.65 -21.29
CA GLN A 161 -2.22 29.08 -19.90
C GLN A 161 -2.99 28.05 -19.06
N VAL A 162 -2.40 27.71 -17.91
CA VAL A 162 -2.99 26.82 -16.92
C VAL A 162 -2.79 27.40 -15.52
N ALA A 163 -3.73 27.14 -14.61
CA ALA A 163 -3.56 27.41 -13.19
C ALA A 163 -3.18 26.12 -12.46
N ASN A 164 -2.13 26.17 -11.65
CA ASN A 164 -1.84 25.11 -10.69
C ASN A 164 -2.70 25.35 -9.44
N THR A 165 -3.64 24.44 -9.18
CA THR A 165 -4.64 24.62 -8.10
C THR A 165 -4.19 24.06 -6.76
N GLY A 166 -3.18 23.17 -6.75
CA GLY A 166 -2.84 22.36 -5.59
C GLY A 166 -3.96 21.40 -5.13
N ALA A 167 -5.06 21.31 -5.88
CA ALA A 167 -6.27 20.63 -5.45
C ALA A 167 -6.31 19.14 -5.81
N PHE A 168 -5.31 18.68 -6.57
CA PHE A 168 -5.15 17.30 -7.05
C PHE A 168 -5.29 16.27 -5.93
N PHE A 169 -4.71 16.51 -4.75
CA PHE A 169 -4.84 15.53 -3.66
C PHE A 169 -6.31 15.32 -3.24
N ALA A 170 -7.03 16.41 -3.00
CA ALA A 170 -8.41 16.35 -2.50
C ALA A 170 -9.38 15.81 -3.54
N PHE A 171 -9.18 16.12 -4.83
CA PHE A 171 -10.13 15.80 -5.89
C PHE A 171 -9.71 14.64 -6.80
N ASN A 172 -8.46 14.17 -6.75
CA ASN A 172 -8.00 13.00 -7.50
C ASN A 172 -7.71 11.82 -6.56
N VAL A 173 -6.88 12.04 -5.54
CA VAL A 173 -6.36 10.97 -4.68
C VAL A 173 -7.40 10.48 -3.66
N LEU A 174 -8.14 11.38 -3.01
CA LEU A 174 -9.17 10.97 -2.05
C LEU A 174 -10.35 10.20 -2.70
N PRO A 175 -10.88 10.59 -3.88
CA PRO A 175 -11.89 9.79 -4.58
C PRO A 175 -11.44 8.37 -4.95
N THR A 176 -10.15 8.15 -5.16
CA THR A 176 -9.59 6.80 -5.37
C THR A 176 -9.89 5.88 -4.19
N ILE A 177 -9.79 6.39 -2.95
CA ILE A 177 -10.09 5.61 -1.74
C ILE A 177 -11.55 5.16 -1.77
N ILE A 178 -12.47 6.04 -2.18
CA ILE A 178 -13.91 5.76 -2.27
C ILE A 178 -14.19 4.67 -3.29
N PHE A 179 -13.66 4.84 -4.52
CA PHE A 179 -13.86 3.88 -5.61
C PHE A 179 -13.29 2.51 -5.27
N PHE A 180 -12.03 2.44 -4.80
CA PHE A 180 -11.43 1.16 -4.49
C PHE A 180 -12.07 0.50 -3.26
N SER A 181 -12.52 1.26 -2.26
CA SER A 181 -13.29 0.69 -1.15
C SER A 181 -14.59 0.03 -1.65
N SER A 182 -15.33 0.71 -2.54
CA SER A 182 -16.51 0.14 -3.20
C SER A 182 -16.17 -1.13 -4.00
N LEU A 183 -15.12 -1.07 -4.83
CA LEU A 183 -14.66 -2.20 -5.64
C LEU A 183 -14.25 -3.40 -4.78
N MET A 184 -13.46 -3.18 -3.74
CA MET A 184 -13.02 -4.25 -2.85
C MET A 184 -14.22 -4.92 -2.18
N THR A 185 -15.18 -4.13 -1.69
CA THR A 185 -16.40 -4.67 -1.07
C THR A 185 -17.24 -5.49 -2.06
N VAL A 186 -17.33 -5.06 -3.32
CA VAL A 186 -17.93 -5.86 -4.40
C VAL A 186 -17.18 -7.18 -4.61
N LEU A 187 -15.85 -7.15 -4.69
CA LEU A 187 -15.04 -8.36 -4.88
C LEU A 187 -15.16 -9.34 -3.70
N TYR A 188 -15.34 -8.83 -2.47
CA TYR A 188 -15.68 -9.64 -1.30
C TYR A 188 -17.09 -10.22 -1.42
N HIS A 189 -18.10 -9.44 -1.80
CA HIS A 189 -19.46 -9.95 -1.95
C HIS A 189 -19.54 -11.10 -2.98
N LEU A 190 -18.80 -10.96 -4.09
CA LEU A 190 -18.74 -11.91 -5.18
C LEU A 190 -17.93 -13.19 -4.87
N GLY A 191 -17.06 -13.18 -3.85
CA GLY A 191 -16.24 -14.34 -3.50
C GLY A 191 -14.82 -14.32 -4.07
N VAL A 192 -14.43 -13.29 -4.82
CA VAL A 192 -13.14 -13.21 -5.51
C VAL A 192 -12.00 -13.05 -4.51
N MET A 193 -12.16 -12.14 -3.54
CA MET A 193 -11.16 -11.89 -2.51
C MET A 193 -10.95 -13.10 -1.62
N GLN A 194 -12.01 -13.85 -1.33
CA GLN A 194 -11.92 -15.07 -0.53
C GLN A 194 -11.07 -16.13 -1.21
N VAL A 195 -11.16 -16.27 -2.54
CA VAL A 195 -10.31 -17.20 -3.28
C VAL A 195 -8.85 -16.76 -3.22
N ALA A 196 -8.57 -15.47 -3.44
CA ALA A 196 -7.22 -14.92 -3.37
C ALA A 196 -6.60 -15.09 -1.97
N VAL A 197 -7.32 -14.67 -0.92
CA VAL A 197 -6.89 -14.77 0.47
C VAL A 197 -6.69 -16.23 0.89
N LYS A 198 -7.61 -17.13 0.57
CA LYS A 198 -7.47 -18.57 0.88
C LYS A 198 -6.27 -19.19 0.14
N GLY A 199 -6.00 -18.76 -1.09
CA GLY A 199 -4.85 -19.22 -1.86
C GLY A 199 -3.53 -18.86 -1.19
N VAL A 200 -3.36 -17.59 -0.80
CA VAL A 200 -2.13 -17.14 -0.10
C VAL A 200 -2.03 -17.77 1.29
N ALA A 201 -3.13 -17.77 2.06
CA ALA A 201 -3.19 -18.39 3.38
C ALA A 201 -2.82 -19.88 3.33
N PHE A 202 -3.26 -20.61 2.29
CA PHE A 202 -2.90 -22.02 2.10
C PHE A 202 -1.39 -22.22 1.95
N VAL A 203 -0.74 -21.40 1.11
CA VAL A 203 0.72 -21.48 0.91
C VAL A 203 1.45 -21.17 2.21
N MET A 204 1.07 -20.10 2.92
CA MET A 204 1.69 -19.72 4.19
C MET A 204 1.47 -20.76 5.28
N GLN A 205 0.22 -21.24 5.48
CA GLN A 205 -0.07 -22.23 6.52
C GLN A 205 0.67 -23.55 6.26
N ARG A 206 0.73 -23.99 5.00
CA ARG A 206 1.39 -25.26 4.63
C ARG A 206 2.90 -25.21 4.89
N THR A 207 3.52 -24.07 4.62
CA THR A 207 4.97 -23.87 4.74
C THR A 207 5.37 -23.50 6.17
N MET A 208 4.76 -22.47 6.76
CA MET A 208 5.11 -21.89 8.06
C MET A 208 4.47 -22.63 9.24
N LYS A 209 3.35 -23.35 9.05
CA LYS A 209 2.59 -24.07 10.11
C LYS A 209 2.10 -23.17 11.26
N THR A 210 1.82 -21.92 10.97
CA THR A 210 1.09 -20.99 11.83
C THR A 210 -0.38 -21.41 11.98
N SER A 211 -1.09 -20.86 12.97
CA SER A 211 -2.50 -21.16 13.20
C SER A 211 -3.37 -20.70 12.02
N GLY A 212 -4.58 -21.27 11.88
CA GLY A 212 -5.51 -20.88 10.82
C GLY A 212 -5.90 -19.41 10.87
N ALA A 213 -6.22 -18.91 12.06
CA ALA A 213 -6.70 -17.55 12.26
C ALA A 213 -5.61 -16.51 11.92
N GLU A 214 -4.42 -16.62 12.52
CA GLU A 214 -3.36 -15.64 12.27
C GLU A 214 -2.89 -15.67 10.81
N THR A 215 -2.88 -16.84 10.18
CA THR A 215 -2.52 -17.00 8.77
C THR A 215 -3.55 -16.38 7.83
N LEU A 216 -4.83 -16.57 8.14
CA LEU A 216 -5.92 -16.00 7.34
C LEU A 216 -5.96 -14.47 7.49
N SER A 217 -5.73 -13.95 8.70
CA SER A 217 -5.62 -12.51 8.94
C SER A 217 -4.40 -11.91 8.22
N ALA A 218 -3.23 -12.52 8.33
CA ALA A 218 -2.02 -12.06 7.62
C ALA A 218 -2.20 -12.09 6.09
N ALA A 219 -2.84 -13.11 5.54
CA ALA A 219 -3.16 -13.16 4.11
C ALA A 219 -4.24 -12.14 3.70
N GLY A 220 -5.22 -11.89 4.56
CA GLY A 220 -6.25 -10.87 4.36
C GLY A 220 -5.66 -9.46 4.28
N ASN A 221 -4.71 -9.16 5.17
CA ASN A 221 -4.01 -7.88 5.27
C ASN A 221 -3.25 -7.48 3.98
N ILE A 222 -3.00 -8.41 3.06
CA ILE A 222 -2.44 -8.09 1.73
C ILE A 222 -3.38 -7.18 0.92
N PHE A 223 -4.69 -7.33 1.14
CA PHE A 223 -5.73 -6.72 0.31
C PHE A 223 -6.63 -5.76 1.07
N VAL A 224 -6.86 -6.01 2.35
CA VAL A 224 -7.68 -5.16 3.22
C VAL A 224 -6.86 -4.62 4.37
N GLY A 225 -7.36 -3.59 5.05
CA GLY A 225 -6.63 -2.92 6.10
C GLY A 225 -6.61 -3.65 7.44
N GLN A 226 -5.90 -3.02 8.38
CA GLN A 226 -5.67 -3.54 9.73
C GLN A 226 -6.95 -3.72 10.57
N THR A 227 -8.06 -3.09 10.19
CA THR A 227 -9.36 -3.20 10.86
C THR A 227 -10.29 -4.21 10.21
N GLU A 228 -10.15 -4.45 8.91
CA GLU A 228 -11.00 -5.37 8.15
C GLU A 228 -10.45 -6.79 8.11
N ALA A 229 -9.12 -6.96 8.04
CA ALA A 229 -8.52 -8.31 8.02
C ALA A 229 -8.88 -9.16 9.26
N PRO A 230 -8.93 -8.59 10.49
CA PRO A 230 -9.41 -9.32 11.67
C PRO A 230 -10.87 -9.79 11.56
N LEU A 231 -11.74 -9.11 10.79
CA LEU A 231 -13.13 -9.54 10.62
C LEU A 231 -13.24 -10.92 9.96
N LEU A 232 -12.25 -11.31 9.16
CA LEU A 232 -12.17 -12.65 8.55
C LEU A 232 -12.04 -13.78 9.57
N ILE A 233 -11.63 -13.44 10.80
CA ILE A 233 -11.39 -14.36 11.91
C ILE A 233 -12.15 -13.95 13.17
N LYS A 234 -13.16 -13.07 13.05
CA LYS A 234 -13.95 -12.52 14.15
C LYS A 234 -14.35 -13.56 15.22
N PRO A 235 -14.83 -14.78 14.89
CA PRO A 235 -15.23 -15.75 15.91
C PRO A 235 -14.11 -16.25 16.84
N PHE A 236 -12.85 -16.01 16.49
CA PHE A 236 -11.69 -16.54 17.20
C PHE A 236 -10.95 -15.49 18.03
N ILE A 237 -11.13 -14.19 17.77
CA ILE A 237 -10.27 -13.13 18.34
C ILE A 237 -10.23 -13.17 19.88
N ASP A 238 -11.39 -13.27 20.53
CA ASP A 238 -11.52 -13.33 22.00
C ASP A 238 -10.78 -14.53 22.64
N ARG A 239 -10.48 -15.55 21.83
CA ARG A 239 -9.89 -16.84 22.26
C ARG A 239 -8.50 -17.07 21.68
N MET A 240 -7.93 -16.08 20.99
CA MET A 240 -6.57 -16.16 20.46
C MET A 240 -5.55 -16.16 21.60
N THR A 241 -4.45 -16.87 21.39
CA THR A 241 -3.28 -16.71 22.26
C THR A 241 -2.67 -15.32 22.07
N ASN A 242 -1.87 -14.86 23.03
CA ASN A 242 -1.17 -13.57 22.88
C ASN A 242 -0.22 -13.55 21.67
N SER A 243 0.34 -14.71 21.29
CA SER A 243 1.19 -14.82 20.10
C SER A 243 0.39 -14.71 18.81
N GLU A 244 -0.79 -15.32 18.75
CA GLU A 244 -1.73 -15.19 17.64
C GLU A 244 -2.22 -13.73 17.49
N LEU A 245 -2.58 -13.09 18.60
CA LEU A 245 -3.02 -11.68 18.60
C LEU A 245 -1.88 -10.74 18.16
N MET A 246 -0.65 -10.96 18.65
CA MET A 246 0.53 -10.23 18.20
C MET A 246 0.73 -10.36 16.68
N ALA A 247 0.53 -11.56 16.12
CA ALA A 247 0.62 -11.79 14.68
C ALA A 247 -0.46 -11.04 13.88
N VAL A 248 -1.70 -11.01 14.36
CA VAL A 248 -2.80 -10.23 13.75
C VAL A 248 -2.48 -8.74 13.74
N MET A 249 -2.07 -8.19 14.88
CA MET A 249 -1.74 -6.77 15.02
C MET A 249 -0.54 -6.37 14.17
N THR A 250 0.53 -7.18 14.22
CA THR A 250 1.74 -6.96 13.40
C THR A 250 1.43 -7.05 11.91
N GLY A 251 0.57 -8.00 11.50
CA GLY A 251 0.08 -8.11 10.13
C GLY A 251 -0.59 -6.82 9.65
N GLY A 252 -1.46 -6.24 10.49
CA GLY A 252 -2.12 -4.97 10.18
C GLY A 252 -1.15 -3.78 10.05
N PHE A 253 -0.11 -3.72 10.89
CA PHE A 253 0.91 -2.67 10.78
C PHE A 253 1.83 -2.84 9.57
N ALA A 254 2.12 -4.08 9.17
CA ALA A 254 3.11 -4.37 8.14
C ALA A 254 2.59 -4.16 6.71
N THR A 255 1.27 -4.13 6.50
CA THR A 255 0.66 -4.03 5.18
C THR A 255 -0.12 -2.72 5.00
N VAL A 256 -0.64 -2.52 3.80
CA VAL A 256 -1.54 -1.42 3.45
C VAL A 256 -2.83 -1.98 2.83
N ALA A 257 -3.94 -1.30 3.04
CA ALA A 257 -5.22 -1.66 2.43
C ALA A 257 -5.22 -1.37 0.92
N GLY A 258 -5.90 -2.21 0.12
CA GLY A 258 -5.98 -2.02 -1.33
C GLY A 258 -6.54 -0.65 -1.76
N GLY A 259 -7.51 -0.12 -1.01
CA GLY A 259 -8.08 1.21 -1.30
C GLY A 259 -7.11 2.37 -1.09
N VAL A 260 -6.22 2.22 -0.12
CA VAL A 260 -5.20 3.22 0.21
C VAL A 260 -3.94 3.03 -0.64
N LEU A 261 -3.61 1.80 -1.02
CA LEU A 261 -2.56 1.49 -1.98
C LEU A 261 -2.76 2.25 -3.30
N ALA A 262 -3.98 2.26 -3.83
CA ALA A 262 -4.31 2.97 -5.05
C ALA A 262 -4.07 4.49 -4.93
N ALA A 263 -4.31 5.07 -3.75
CA ALA A 263 -3.98 6.46 -3.49
C ALA A 263 -2.46 6.73 -3.58
N TYR A 264 -1.62 5.84 -3.03
CA TYR A 264 -0.16 5.96 -3.16
C TYR A 264 0.33 5.80 -4.60
N VAL A 265 -0.31 4.91 -5.38
CA VAL A 265 -0.05 4.81 -6.82
C VAL A 265 -0.38 6.14 -7.48
N GLY A 266 -1.56 6.72 -7.24
CA GLY A 266 -1.95 8.01 -7.80
C GLY A 266 -0.98 9.16 -7.46
N ILE A 267 -0.39 9.14 -6.26
CA ILE A 267 0.61 10.13 -5.82
C ILE A 267 1.94 10.00 -6.60
N LEU A 268 2.39 8.76 -6.86
CA LEU A 268 3.74 8.50 -7.37
C LEU A 268 3.80 8.13 -8.86
N LEU A 269 2.68 7.79 -9.49
CA LEU A 269 2.62 7.28 -10.87
C LEU A 269 3.27 8.25 -11.89
N ALA A 270 3.17 9.56 -11.64
CA ALA A 270 3.79 10.57 -12.49
C ALA A 270 5.33 10.50 -12.51
N TYR A 271 5.94 9.95 -11.45
CA TYR A 271 7.39 9.88 -11.28
C TYR A 271 7.92 8.45 -11.44
N PHE A 272 7.13 7.45 -11.03
CA PHE A 272 7.51 6.04 -11.04
C PHE A 272 6.42 5.18 -11.70
N PRO A 273 6.52 4.90 -13.01
CA PRO A 273 5.47 4.21 -13.78
C PRO A 273 5.13 2.79 -13.28
N ASP A 274 6.09 2.09 -12.69
CA ASP A 274 5.94 0.71 -12.20
C ASP A 274 5.51 0.64 -10.72
N ILE A 275 5.11 1.77 -10.12
CA ILE A 275 4.84 1.89 -8.69
C ILE A 275 3.74 0.94 -8.20
N ALA A 276 2.69 0.72 -9.00
CA ALA A 276 1.58 -0.13 -8.58
C ALA A 276 2.03 -1.57 -8.39
N GLY A 277 2.83 -2.07 -9.33
CA GLY A 277 3.47 -3.37 -9.18
C GLY A 277 4.31 -3.44 -7.90
N HIS A 278 5.16 -2.44 -7.64
CA HIS A 278 6.04 -2.44 -6.47
C HIS A 278 5.27 -2.46 -5.15
N LEU A 279 4.22 -1.64 -5.03
CA LEU A 279 3.37 -1.62 -3.84
C LEU A 279 2.60 -2.92 -3.65
N MET A 280 2.08 -3.53 -4.72
CA MET A 280 1.43 -4.84 -4.62
C MET A 280 2.41 -5.94 -4.20
N ALA A 281 3.62 -5.92 -4.76
CA ALA A 281 4.66 -6.86 -4.35
C ALA A 281 5.04 -6.65 -2.87
N ALA A 282 5.12 -5.39 -2.41
CA ALA A 282 5.35 -5.05 -1.01
C ALA A 282 4.26 -5.65 -0.11
N SER A 283 2.98 -5.43 -0.43
CA SER A 283 1.86 -5.98 0.35
C SER A 283 1.92 -7.50 0.48
N VAL A 284 2.22 -8.22 -0.62
CA VAL A 284 2.32 -9.70 -0.58
C VAL A 284 3.52 -10.17 0.25
N MET A 285 4.67 -9.51 0.14
CA MET A 285 5.87 -9.85 0.92
C MET A 285 5.72 -9.50 2.41
N SER A 286 4.96 -8.47 2.73
CA SER A 286 4.72 -8.04 4.12
C SER A 286 3.95 -9.08 4.94
N ALA A 287 3.08 -9.89 4.34
CA ALA A 287 2.33 -10.93 5.07
C ALA A 287 3.24 -11.97 5.76
N PRO A 288 4.13 -12.70 5.04
CA PRO A 288 5.09 -13.58 5.70
C PRO A 288 6.12 -12.80 6.54
N ALA A 289 6.50 -11.58 6.17
CA ALA A 289 7.41 -10.76 6.98
C ALA A 289 6.83 -10.43 8.36
N ALA A 290 5.55 -10.07 8.41
CA ALA A 290 4.82 -9.78 9.64
C ALA A 290 4.81 -10.98 10.57
N LEU A 291 4.54 -12.19 10.04
CA LEU A 291 4.57 -13.42 10.82
C LEU A 291 5.97 -13.72 11.36
N VAL A 292 7.04 -13.44 10.60
CA VAL A 292 8.41 -13.59 11.08
C VAL A 292 8.68 -12.65 12.27
N ILE A 293 8.38 -11.36 12.14
CA ILE A 293 8.62 -10.37 13.20
C ILE A 293 7.75 -10.68 14.42
N ALA A 294 6.46 -10.97 14.23
CA ALA A 294 5.55 -11.30 15.32
C ALA A 294 6.02 -12.54 16.10
N LYS A 295 6.37 -13.64 15.40
CA LYS A 295 6.80 -14.89 16.07
C LYS A 295 8.24 -14.84 16.58
N LEU A 296 9.06 -13.88 16.16
CA LEU A 296 10.34 -13.58 16.80
C LEU A 296 10.12 -12.83 18.11
N MET A 297 9.30 -11.78 18.11
CA MET A 297 9.06 -10.93 19.29
C MET A 297 8.17 -11.61 20.34
N TYR A 298 7.14 -12.34 19.90
CA TYR A 298 6.19 -13.03 20.76
C TYR A 298 5.95 -14.46 20.26
N PRO A 299 6.82 -15.41 20.60
CA PRO A 299 6.70 -16.81 20.17
C PRO A 299 5.47 -17.49 20.76
N GLU A 300 5.00 -18.55 20.08
CA GLU A 300 3.84 -19.32 20.52
C GLU A 300 4.19 -20.23 21.70
N SER A 301 3.59 -19.98 22.87
CA SER A 301 3.74 -20.80 24.08
C SER A 301 2.53 -21.68 24.38
N GLU A 302 1.40 -21.41 23.73
CA GLU A 302 0.11 -22.05 23.98
C GLU A 302 -0.33 -22.89 22.78
N THR A 303 -1.50 -23.54 22.87
CA THR A 303 -2.06 -24.33 21.75
C THR A 303 -3.24 -23.58 21.14
N PRO A 304 -3.10 -23.02 19.92
CA PRO A 304 -4.17 -22.33 19.23
C PRO A 304 -5.39 -23.22 18.93
N GLU A 305 -6.60 -22.66 19.08
CA GLU A 305 -7.86 -23.35 18.72
C GLU A 305 -7.92 -23.73 17.23
N THR A 306 -7.32 -22.89 16.38
CA THR A 306 -7.31 -23.05 14.92
C THR A 306 -6.07 -23.77 14.38
N ALA A 307 -5.27 -24.39 15.25
CA ALA A 307 -4.07 -25.12 14.85
C ALA A 307 -4.37 -26.17 13.77
N GLY A 308 -3.70 -26.06 12.62
CA GLY A 308 -3.82 -27.00 11.51
C GLY A 308 -5.16 -26.99 10.76
N LYS A 309 -6.06 -26.04 11.03
CA LYS A 309 -7.34 -25.88 10.33
C LYS A 309 -7.32 -24.58 9.51
N LEU A 310 -7.84 -24.64 8.29
CA LEU A 310 -8.03 -23.48 7.40
C LEU A 310 -9.53 -23.42 7.10
N GLY A 311 -10.31 -22.83 7.99
CA GLY A 311 -11.77 -22.89 7.88
C GLY A 311 -12.45 -21.85 8.74
N VAL A 312 -12.70 -20.69 8.14
CA VAL A 312 -13.66 -19.72 8.66
C VAL A 312 -14.66 -19.43 7.54
N ASP A 313 -15.95 -19.56 7.85
CA ASP A 313 -17.00 -19.06 6.97
C ASP A 313 -17.03 -17.54 7.12
N ILE A 314 -16.74 -16.84 6.03
CA ILE A 314 -16.79 -15.39 5.99
C ILE A 314 -18.26 -15.02 5.79
N GLU A 315 -18.87 -14.41 6.80
CA GLU A 315 -20.24 -13.93 6.72
C GLU A 315 -20.37 -12.88 5.59
N LYS A 316 -21.44 -13.00 4.81
CA LYS A 316 -21.80 -11.99 3.82
C LYS A 316 -22.65 -10.92 4.50
N ALA A 317 -22.11 -9.73 4.63
CA ALA A 317 -22.85 -8.61 5.19
C ALA A 317 -23.93 -8.07 4.22
N ASP A 318 -23.70 -8.15 2.91
CA ASP A 318 -24.54 -7.49 1.91
C ASP A 318 -25.58 -8.41 1.27
N VAL A 319 -26.74 -7.85 0.95
CA VAL A 319 -27.86 -8.57 0.31
C VAL A 319 -27.59 -8.82 -1.17
N ASN A 320 -26.92 -7.87 -1.85
CA ASN A 320 -26.60 -7.96 -3.27
C ASN A 320 -25.36 -7.11 -3.63
N VAL A 321 -24.94 -7.16 -4.90
CA VAL A 321 -23.72 -6.48 -5.36
C VAL A 321 -23.81 -4.95 -5.34
N ILE A 322 -25.01 -4.38 -5.52
CA ILE A 322 -25.22 -2.93 -5.49
C ILE A 322 -25.16 -2.43 -4.05
N ASP A 323 -25.77 -3.18 -3.13
CA ASP A 323 -25.67 -2.96 -1.68
C ASP A 323 -24.20 -2.98 -1.22
N ALA A 324 -23.45 -3.99 -1.63
CA ALA A 324 -22.00 -4.09 -1.39
C ALA A 324 -21.22 -2.87 -1.92
N ALA A 325 -21.52 -2.45 -3.16
CA ALA A 325 -20.88 -1.28 -3.76
C ALA A 325 -21.20 0.02 -2.99
N ALA A 326 -22.47 0.23 -2.61
CA ALA A 326 -22.92 1.41 -1.89
C ALA A 326 -22.34 1.48 -0.47
N ARG A 327 -22.33 0.35 0.26
CA ARG A 327 -21.69 0.28 1.59
C ARG A 327 -20.19 0.56 1.49
N GLY A 328 -19.49 -0.09 0.56
CA GLY A 328 -18.06 0.12 0.36
C GLY A 328 -17.73 1.57 -0.03
N ALA A 329 -18.57 2.25 -0.81
CA ALA A 329 -18.41 3.66 -1.12
C ALA A 329 -18.59 4.56 0.12
N SER A 330 -19.56 4.26 0.98
CA SER A 330 -19.78 5.00 2.24
C SER A 330 -18.61 4.84 3.22
N GLU A 331 -18.13 3.61 3.40
CA GLU A 331 -16.94 3.30 4.20
C GLU A 331 -15.70 4.01 3.63
N GLY A 332 -15.55 3.99 2.31
CA GLY A 332 -14.47 4.67 1.60
C GLY A 332 -14.53 6.19 1.74
N LEU A 333 -15.72 6.80 1.75
CA LEU A 333 -15.90 8.23 2.00
C LEU A 333 -15.46 8.61 3.42
N TYR A 334 -15.88 7.84 4.42
CA TYR A 334 -15.46 8.07 5.80
C TYR A 334 -13.94 7.97 5.94
N LEU A 335 -13.34 6.94 5.33
CA LEU A 335 -11.88 6.78 5.28
C LEU A 335 -11.19 7.97 4.59
N ALA A 336 -11.69 8.40 3.44
CA ALA A 336 -11.13 9.52 2.68
C ALA A 336 -11.19 10.84 3.47
N LEU A 337 -12.30 11.12 4.16
CA LEU A 337 -12.44 12.29 5.03
C LEU A 337 -11.46 12.25 6.21
N ASN A 338 -11.32 11.09 6.85
CA ASN A 338 -10.37 10.91 7.94
C ASN A 338 -8.92 11.11 7.47
N VAL A 339 -8.57 10.57 6.30
CA VAL A 339 -7.24 10.78 5.70
C VAL A 339 -6.99 12.26 5.40
N GLY A 340 -7.95 12.94 4.78
CA GLY A 340 -7.84 14.38 4.50
C GLY A 340 -7.68 15.22 5.77
N ALA A 341 -8.52 14.99 6.78
CA ALA A 341 -8.47 15.69 8.06
C ALA A 341 -7.16 15.42 8.82
N MET A 342 -6.74 14.15 8.86
CA MET A 342 -5.48 13.73 9.49
C MET A 342 -4.28 14.41 8.81
N LEU A 343 -4.20 14.39 7.47
CA LEU A 343 -3.07 15.01 6.77
C LEU A 343 -2.99 16.51 7.00
N LEU A 344 -4.12 17.21 6.96
CA LEU A 344 -4.17 18.64 7.27
C LEU A 344 -3.63 18.92 8.67
N ALA A 345 -4.14 18.21 9.69
CA ALA A 345 -3.75 18.42 11.07
C ALA A 345 -2.28 18.08 11.32
N PHE A 346 -1.83 16.91 10.86
CA PHE A 346 -0.47 16.44 11.12
C PHE A 346 0.59 17.26 10.37
N MET A 347 0.32 17.68 9.13
CA MET A 347 1.23 18.58 8.41
C MET A 347 1.36 19.91 9.15
N ALA A 348 0.25 20.50 9.62
CA ALA A 348 0.31 21.74 10.39
C ALA A 348 1.12 21.58 11.70
N LEU A 349 0.97 20.45 12.40
CA LEU A 349 1.74 20.13 13.60
C LEU A 349 3.24 19.96 13.31
N VAL A 350 3.60 19.34 12.19
CA VAL A 350 5.00 19.25 11.75
C VAL A 350 5.59 20.62 11.48
N TYR A 351 4.89 21.48 10.74
CA TYR A 351 5.35 22.85 10.49
C TYR A 351 5.51 23.65 11.78
N LEU A 352 4.57 23.50 12.73
CA LEU A 352 4.69 24.10 14.06
C LEU A 352 5.94 23.60 14.80
N MET A 353 6.16 22.29 14.83
CA MET A 353 7.31 21.67 15.47
C MET A 353 8.62 22.12 14.82
N ASN A 354 8.68 22.22 13.49
CA ASN A 354 9.83 22.73 12.76
C ASN A 354 10.10 24.21 13.06
N GLY A 355 9.05 25.04 13.21
CA GLY A 355 9.20 26.42 13.66
C GLY A 355 9.81 26.51 15.07
N ILE A 356 9.35 25.67 16.00
CA ILE A 356 9.90 25.61 17.36
C ILE A 356 11.34 25.10 17.36
N LEU A 357 11.63 24.02 16.63
CA LEU A 357 12.98 23.44 16.54
C LEU A 357 13.95 24.39 15.85
N GLY A 358 13.54 25.10 14.80
CA GLY A 358 14.35 26.12 14.15
C GLY A 358 14.67 27.28 15.10
N TRP A 359 13.69 27.72 15.91
CA TRP A 359 13.92 28.73 16.94
C TRP A 359 14.92 28.27 18.02
N VAL A 360 14.75 27.05 18.56
CA VAL A 360 15.69 26.47 19.53
C VAL A 360 17.07 26.25 18.92
N GLY A 361 17.11 25.75 17.68
CA GLY A 361 18.32 25.52 16.92
C GLY A 361 19.12 26.80 16.72
N GLY A 362 18.46 27.91 16.39
CA GLY A 362 19.07 29.22 16.30
C GLY A 362 19.78 29.67 17.58
N LEU A 363 19.29 29.28 18.76
CA LEU A 363 19.95 29.60 20.04
C LEU A 363 21.29 28.88 20.25
N VAL A 364 21.50 27.74 19.58
CA VAL A 364 22.72 26.92 19.68
C VAL A 364 23.55 26.91 18.39
N GLY A 365 23.23 27.78 17.43
CA GLY A 365 23.94 27.89 16.14
C GLY A 365 23.52 26.85 15.08
N LEU A 366 22.38 26.18 15.26
CA LEU A 366 21.78 25.21 14.34
C LEU A 366 20.50 25.76 13.69
N GLU A 367 20.63 26.77 12.84
CA GLU A 367 19.49 27.55 12.30
C GLU A 367 18.51 26.75 11.41
N ALA A 368 18.93 25.59 10.89
CA ALA A 368 18.12 24.74 10.01
C ALA A 368 17.63 23.45 10.68
N LEU A 369 17.50 23.43 12.00
CA LEU A 369 17.06 22.24 12.72
C LEU A 369 15.57 21.95 12.47
N THR A 370 15.29 20.83 11.82
CA THR A 370 13.92 20.32 11.62
C THR A 370 13.74 18.95 12.25
N PHE A 371 12.48 18.57 12.45
CA PHE A 371 12.10 17.26 12.94
C PHE A 371 12.54 16.14 11.99
N GLU A 372 12.35 16.36 10.69
CA GLU A 372 12.81 15.50 9.60
C GLU A 372 14.32 15.30 9.66
N TRP A 373 15.08 16.37 9.89
CA TRP A 373 16.55 16.30 9.97
C TRP A 373 17.01 15.42 11.14
N LEU A 374 16.37 15.57 12.31
CA LEU A 374 16.68 14.76 13.49
C LEU A 374 16.43 13.27 13.23
N LEU A 375 15.25 12.94 12.67
CA LEU A 375 14.89 11.57 12.34
C LEU A 375 15.78 10.99 11.23
N GLY A 376 16.14 11.82 10.24
CA GLY A 376 17.03 11.45 9.14
C GLY A 376 18.37 10.96 9.64
N TRP A 377 19.02 11.69 10.54
CA TRP A 377 20.31 11.25 11.10
C TRP A 377 20.17 10.09 12.09
N LEU A 378 19.10 10.05 12.88
CA LEU A 378 18.85 8.96 13.83
C LEU A 378 18.65 7.62 13.12
N LEU A 379 17.91 7.62 12.00
CA LEU A 379 17.54 6.41 11.26
C LEU A 379 18.45 6.16 10.04
N ALA A 380 19.39 7.06 9.69
CA ALA A 380 20.31 6.88 8.57
C ALA A 380 21.07 5.55 8.60
N PRO A 381 21.58 5.05 9.76
CA PRO A 381 22.22 3.74 9.81
C PRO A 381 21.28 2.60 9.40
N LEU A 382 20.00 2.71 9.76
CA LEU A 382 18.98 1.71 9.40
C LEU A 382 18.70 1.73 7.90
N ALA A 383 18.47 2.91 7.32
CA ALA A 383 18.27 3.05 5.87
C ALA A 383 19.49 2.54 5.09
N TRP A 384 20.70 2.85 5.55
CA TRP A 384 21.94 2.36 4.95
C TRP A 384 22.06 0.84 5.01
N LEU A 385 21.67 0.21 6.13
CA LEU A 385 21.64 -1.25 6.29
C LEU A 385 20.61 -1.93 5.38
N MET A 386 19.46 -1.29 5.12
CA MET A 386 18.48 -1.77 4.14
C MET A 386 19.03 -1.74 2.70
N GLY A 387 20.15 -1.05 2.47
CA GLY A 387 20.86 -1.00 1.21
C GLY A 387 20.70 0.33 0.48
N VAL A 388 20.23 1.38 1.15
CA VAL A 388 20.21 2.75 0.60
C VAL A 388 21.65 3.27 0.53
N PRO A 389 22.12 3.81 -0.60
CA PRO A 389 23.38 4.56 -0.70
C PRO A 389 23.51 5.61 0.41
N TRP A 390 24.71 5.77 0.99
CA TRP A 390 24.88 6.69 2.14
C TRP A 390 24.48 8.14 1.83
N VAL A 391 24.68 8.58 0.59
CA VAL A 391 24.28 9.93 0.12
C VAL A 391 22.78 10.18 0.27
N ASP A 392 21.95 9.16 0.04
CA ASP A 392 20.49 9.25 0.14
C ASP A 392 19.99 8.78 1.51
N ALA A 393 20.84 8.14 2.32
CA ALA A 393 20.43 7.48 3.56
C ALA A 393 19.76 8.43 4.57
N PRO A 394 20.26 9.66 4.84
CA PRO A 394 19.58 10.60 5.73
C PRO A 394 18.20 11.02 5.21
N VAL A 395 18.05 11.18 3.88
CA VAL A 395 16.78 11.60 3.27
C VAL A 395 15.75 10.47 3.35
N ILE A 396 16.13 9.24 2.98
CA ILE A 396 15.23 8.08 3.09
C ILE A 396 14.90 7.78 4.56
N ALA A 397 15.88 7.90 5.46
CA ALA A 397 15.67 7.74 6.89
C ALA A 397 14.70 8.78 7.47
N SER A 398 14.74 10.02 6.97
CA SER A 398 13.77 11.04 7.35
C SER A 398 12.36 10.62 6.98
N LEU A 399 12.15 10.13 5.74
CA LEU A 399 10.84 9.63 5.30
C LEU A 399 10.37 8.45 6.15
N MET A 400 11.26 7.53 6.52
CA MET A 400 10.93 6.42 7.43
C MET A 400 10.49 6.92 8.80
N GLY A 401 11.18 7.92 9.35
CA GLY A 401 10.81 8.51 10.63
C GLY A 401 9.49 9.25 10.58
N VAL A 402 9.26 10.05 9.54
CA VAL A 402 7.99 10.73 9.26
C VAL A 402 6.85 9.72 9.19
N LYS A 403 7.07 8.60 8.50
CA LYS A 403 6.12 7.48 8.43
C LYS A 403 5.81 6.90 9.80
N THR A 404 6.83 6.62 10.62
CA THR A 404 6.64 6.03 11.96
C THR A 404 5.91 6.97 12.92
N VAL A 405 6.26 8.25 12.92
CA VAL A 405 5.71 9.21 13.89
C VAL A 405 4.34 9.72 13.47
N LEU A 406 4.15 9.98 12.18
CA LEU A 406 2.90 10.50 11.63
C LEU A 406 2.15 9.35 10.94
N ASN A 407 2.43 9.15 9.66
CA ASN A 407 1.91 8.08 8.84
C ASN A 407 2.61 8.05 7.48
N GLU A 408 2.40 6.95 6.76
CA GLU A 408 2.94 6.70 5.44
C GLU A 408 2.37 7.62 4.34
N PHE A 409 1.16 8.17 4.48
CA PHE A 409 0.63 9.15 3.51
C PHE A 409 1.48 10.42 3.47
N VAL A 410 1.84 10.98 4.64
CA VAL A 410 2.72 12.15 4.71
C VAL A 410 4.07 11.82 4.08
N ALA A 411 4.63 10.65 4.39
CA ALA A 411 5.91 10.22 3.85
C ALA A 411 5.88 10.04 2.31
N TYR A 412 4.82 9.45 1.76
CA TYR A 412 4.65 9.35 0.31
C TYR A 412 4.47 10.70 -0.38
N PHE A 413 3.78 11.64 0.27
CA PHE A 413 3.65 13.01 -0.22
C PHE A 413 4.99 13.73 -0.28
N GLN A 414 5.78 13.62 0.79
CA GLN A 414 7.12 14.20 0.84
C GLN A 414 8.04 13.53 -0.19
N LEU A 415 7.96 12.21 -0.37
CA LEU A 415 8.69 11.50 -1.42
C LEU A 415 8.31 12.05 -2.81
N ALA A 416 7.03 12.17 -3.13
CA ALA A 416 6.58 12.73 -4.41
C ALA A 416 7.07 14.16 -4.63
N ALA A 417 7.05 15.01 -3.59
CA ALA A 417 7.58 16.37 -3.66
C ALA A 417 9.09 16.39 -3.92
N MET A 418 9.85 15.47 -3.33
CA MET A 418 11.29 15.33 -3.59
C MET A 418 11.56 14.88 -5.04
N LEU A 419 10.78 13.93 -5.56
CA LEU A 419 10.91 13.44 -6.95
C LEU A 419 10.54 14.50 -7.99
N GLY A 420 9.63 15.41 -7.67
CA GLY A 420 9.29 16.55 -8.53
C GLY A 420 10.22 17.76 -8.39
N GLY A 421 11.17 17.72 -7.46
CA GLY A 421 12.13 18.80 -7.20
C GLY A 421 13.48 18.61 -7.90
N GLU A 422 14.45 19.47 -7.59
CA GLU A 422 15.82 19.38 -8.14
C GLU A 422 16.65 18.25 -7.51
N HIS A 423 16.19 17.67 -6.38
CA HIS A 423 16.94 16.65 -5.64
C HIS A 423 16.78 15.27 -6.29
N GLN A 424 17.80 14.86 -7.05
CA GLN A 424 17.80 13.56 -7.72
C GLN A 424 18.21 12.44 -6.76
N LEU A 425 17.21 11.74 -6.22
CA LEU A 425 17.42 10.47 -5.51
C LEU A 425 17.87 9.38 -6.48
N GLN A 426 18.74 8.48 -6.02
CA GLN A 426 19.14 7.35 -6.85
C GLN A 426 17.97 6.38 -7.07
N PRO A 427 17.80 5.78 -8.26
CA PRO A 427 16.68 4.87 -8.55
C PRO A 427 16.52 3.74 -7.53
N ARG A 428 17.64 3.18 -7.03
CA ARG A 428 17.64 2.16 -5.97
C ARG A 428 17.04 2.69 -4.66
N SER A 429 17.35 3.92 -4.28
CA SER A 429 16.84 4.57 -3.06
C SER A 429 15.33 4.77 -3.15
N ILE A 430 14.83 5.16 -4.32
CA ILE A 430 13.39 5.33 -4.58
C ILE A 430 12.67 4.00 -4.40
N VAL A 431 13.16 2.93 -5.03
CA VAL A 431 12.58 1.59 -4.87
C VAL A 431 12.59 1.17 -3.40
N ILE A 432 13.72 1.29 -2.70
CA ILE A 432 13.79 0.91 -1.27
C ILE A 432 12.83 1.74 -0.43
N ALA A 433 12.72 3.05 -0.68
CA ALA A 433 11.78 3.93 0.00
C ALA A 433 10.33 3.47 -0.22
N THR A 434 9.94 3.15 -1.46
CA THR A 434 8.61 2.59 -1.76
C THR A 434 8.30 1.36 -0.89
N TYR A 435 9.23 0.42 -0.74
CA TYR A 435 9.00 -0.74 0.13
C TYR A 435 8.99 -0.39 1.62
N ALA A 436 9.90 0.49 2.08
CA ALA A 436 10.02 0.88 3.49
C ALA A 436 8.81 1.66 4.01
N LEU A 437 8.21 2.47 3.14
CA LEU A 437 7.03 3.28 3.44
C LEU A 437 5.72 2.49 3.34
N SER A 438 5.69 1.38 2.60
CA SER A 438 4.50 0.55 2.43
C SER A 438 4.15 -0.25 3.70
N GLY A 439 3.41 0.38 4.61
CA GLY A 439 2.79 -0.28 5.76
C GLY A 439 2.23 0.71 6.77
N PHE A 440 1.17 0.35 7.48
CA PHE A 440 0.51 1.17 8.50
C PHE A 440 1.25 1.26 9.85
N ALA A 441 2.51 0.84 9.93
CA ALA A 441 3.34 0.86 11.14
C ALA A 441 3.68 2.29 11.58
N ASN A 442 2.77 2.90 12.35
CA ASN A 442 2.87 4.24 12.92
C ASN A 442 2.09 4.35 14.24
N PHE A 443 2.33 5.40 15.03
CA PHE A 443 1.66 5.54 16.34
C PHE A 443 0.15 5.73 16.26
N SER A 444 -0.36 6.38 15.21
CA SER A 444 -1.81 6.59 15.04
C SER A 444 -2.55 5.26 14.80
N SER A 445 -1.91 4.33 14.09
CA SER A 445 -2.45 2.99 13.82
C SER A 445 -2.63 2.15 15.09
N ILE A 446 -1.91 2.44 16.18
CA ILE A 446 -2.14 1.76 17.47
C ILE A 446 -3.56 2.05 17.96
N ALA A 447 -3.99 3.32 17.90
CA ALA A 447 -5.34 3.71 18.28
C ALA A 447 -6.40 3.10 17.35
N ILE A 448 -6.10 3.02 16.04
CA ILE A 448 -6.97 2.39 15.04
C ILE A 448 -7.16 0.90 15.36
N GLN A 449 -6.09 0.17 15.65
CA GLN A 449 -6.20 -1.25 16.02
C GLN A 449 -6.87 -1.46 17.37
N LEU A 450 -6.64 -0.59 18.36
CA LEU A 450 -7.37 -0.65 19.64
C LEU A 450 -8.88 -0.49 19.44
N GLY A 451 -9.31 0.44 18.58
CA GLY A 451 -10.73 0.62 18.27
C GLY A 451 -11.31 -0.50 17.39
N GLY A 452 -10.56 -0.96 16.39
CA GLY A 452 -11.02 -1.96 15.43
C GLY A 452 -10.97 -3.39 15.96
N ILE A 453 -9.80 -3.84 16.43
CA ILE A 453 -9.62 -5.18 17.01
C ILE A 453 -10.26 -5.23 18.39
N GLY A 454 -10.02 -4.24 19.25
CA GLY A 454 -10.65 -4.18 20.58
C GLY A 454 -12.16 -3.91 20.57
N GLY A 455 -12.71 -3.45 19.44
CA GLY A 455 -14.16 -3.40 19.23
C GLY A 455 -14.78 -4.77 18.91
N ILE A 456 -13.95 -5.74 18.53
CA ILE A 456 -14.37 -7.14 18.30
C ILE A 456 -14.29 -7.94 19.60
N ALA A 457 -13.23 -7.72 20.39
CA ALA A 457 -12.85 -8.50 21.57
C ALA A 457 -12.43 -7.64 22.77
#